data_AF-A0A7X6A491-F1
#
_entry.id   AF-A0A7X6A491-F1
#
_cell.length_a   1.000
_cell.length_b   1.000
_cell.length_c   1.000
_cell.angle_alpha   90.00
_cell.angle_beta   90.00
_cell.angle_gamma   90.00
#
_symmetry.space_group_name_H-M   'P 1'
#
loop_
_entity.id
_entity.type
_entity.pdbx_description
1 polymer ?
#
loop_
_entity_poly.entity_id
_entity_poly.type
_entity_poly.pdbx_seq_one_letter_code
_entity_poly.pdbx_strand_id
1 'polypeptide(L)'
;MWWLLTALGGGGLALAGRYLWDRRAARRGDAEELVQIRKLADEDVTLLGEELTRLDRQVEGRPLGPDAHTDYQVALDAYEAAQRAVKGIRTADGISSVTDTLATGRYAITCVQARMQGAPVPERRVPCFFNPQHGPSTTDIVWTQPKVGTRTVPACAQDAARIRAGDEPEVRYVQYGSRRVPYWEAGVAIAPYGHGYFAVGAGAGFLALAAFEVQSGAAGGWGDFSGPGGHDLGGFDGMGDGGGGDG
;
A
#
# COMPACT_ATOMS: atom_id res chain seq x y z
N MET A 1 24.75 -30.08 44.17
CA MET A 1 25.30 -29.25 43.07
C MET A 1 24.71 -29.58 41.69
N TRP A 2 24.25 -30.81 41.42
CA TRP A 2 23.64 -31.19 40.11
C TRP A 2 22.28 -30.53 39.81
N TRP A 3 21.48 -30.21 40.82
CA TRP A 3 20.13 -29.65 40.66
C TRP A 3 20.10 -28.20 40.11
N LEU A 4 21.18 -27.43 40.31
CA LEU A 4 21.30 -26.06 39.79
C LEU A 4 21.62 -26.06 38.29
N LEU A 5 22.39 -27.04 37.81
CA LEU A 5 22.72 -27.19 36.39
C LEU A 5 21.51 -27.69 35.59
N THR A 6 20.70 -28.59 36.17
CA THR A 6 19.46 -29.03 35.52
C THR A 6 18.39 -27.93 35.50
N ALA A 7 18.29 -27.10 36.55
CA ALA A 7 17.39 -25.95 36.58
C ALA A 7 17.79 -24.87 35.56
N LEU A 8 19.09 -24.55 35.42
CA LEU A 8 19.59 -23.62 34.41
C LEU A 8 19.44 -24.16 32.98
N GLY A 9 19.72 -25.44 32.75
CA GLY A 9 19.53 -26.09 31.45
C GLY A 9 18.05 -26.19 31.03
N GLY A 10 17.15 -26.47 31.99
CA GLY A 10 15.71 -26.49 31.76
C GLY A 10 15.12 -25.10 31.49
N GLY A 11 15.59 -24.07 32.19
CA GLY A 11 15.20 -22.67 31.96
C GLY A 11 15.62 -22.15 30.58
N GLY A 12 16.84 -22.45 30.14
CA GLY A 12 17.33 -22.09 28.81
C GLY A 12 16.53 -22.75 27.68
N LEU A 13 16.20 -24.04 27.81
CA LEU A 13 15.36 -24.77 26.84
C LEU A 13 13.93 -24.22 26.78
N ALA A 14 13.33 -23.85 27.91
CA ALA A 14 11.99 -23.26 27.96
C ALA A 14 11.95 -21.88 27.30
N LEU A 15 12.94 -21.02 27.56
CA LEU A 15 13.06 -19.70 26.92
C LEU A 15 13.28 -19.82 25.40
N ALA A 16 14.18 -20.71 24.97
CA ALA A 16 14.41 -20.99 23.55
C ALA A 16 13.15 -21.54 22.86
N GLY A 17 12.42 -22.46 23.52
CA GLY A 17 11.16 -22.99 23.02
C GLY A 17 10.09 -21.92 22.86
N ARG A 18 9.94 -21.02 23.83
CA ARG A 18 9.00 -19.90 23.76
C ARG A 18 9.37 -18.90 22.66
N TYR A 19 10.64 -18.55 22.54
CA TYR A 19 11.13 -17.69 21.46
C TYR A 19 10.88 -18.27 20.06
N LEU A 20 11.13 -19.56 19.86
CA LEU A 20 10.84 -20.24 18.58
C LEU A 20 9.34 -20.32 18.30
N TRP A 21 8.52 -20.52 19.35
CA TRP A 21 7.06 -20.50 19.22
C TRP A 21 6.55 -19.12 18.80
N ASP A 22 6.97 -18.06 19.49
CA ASP A 22 6.57 -16.68 19.21
C ASP A 22 7.01 -16.25 17.81
N ARG A 23 8.24 -16.61 17.40
CA ARG A 23 8.71 -16.40 16.01
C ARG A 23 7.87 -17.15 14.97
N ARG A 24 7.44 -18.37 15.27
CA ARG A 24 6.61 -19.17 14.36
C ARG A 24 5.18 -18.63 14.30
N ALA A 25 4.65 -18.12 15.41
CA ALA A 25 3.35 -17.46 15.45
C ALA A 25 3.38 -16.15 14.65
N ALA A 26 4.40 -15.31 14.83
CA ALA A 26 4.60 -14.09 14.05
C ALA A 26 4.65 -14.37 12.53
N ARG A 27 5.50 -15.32 12.11
CA ARG A 27 5.58 -15.72 10.69
C ARG A 27 4.26 -16.25 10.10
N ARG A 28 3.40 -16.85 10.92
CA ARG A 28 2.07 -17.29 10.47
C ARG A 28 1.14 -16.10 10.27
N GLY A 29 1.17 -15.14 11.19
CA GLY A 29 0.45 -13.87 11.05
C GLY A 29 0.86 -13.12 9.78
N ASP A 30 2.15 -12.90 9.57
CA ASP A 30 2.67 -12.21 8.38
C ASP A 30 2.24 -12.90 7.07
N ALA A 31 2.19 -14.24 7.06
CA ALA A 31 1.79 -15.00 5.89
C ALA A 31 0.27 -14.87 5.61
N GLU A 32 -0.57 -14.90 6.63
CA GLU A 32 -2.01 -14.69 6.50
C GLU A 32 -2.32 -13.27 6.01
N GLU A 33 -1.64 -12.27 6.56
CA GLU A 33 -1.74 -10.87 6.12
C GLU A 33 -1.31 -10.71 4.66
N LEU A 34 -0.16 -11.27 4.26
CA LEU A 34 0.31 -11.25 2.88
C LEU A 34 -0.72 -11.85 1.91
N VAL A 35 -1.40 -12.93 2.30
CA VAL A 35 -2.45 -13.56 1.49
C VAL A 35 -3.64 -12.60 1.30
N GLN A 36 -4.08 -11.91 2.35
CA GLN A 36 -5.18 -10.94 2.24
C GLN A 36 -4.80 -9.77 1.33
N ILE A 37 -3.62 -9.17 1.50
CA ILE A 37 -3.21 -8.03 0.69
C ILE A 37 -3.04 -8.44 -0.78
N ARG A 38 -2.46 -9.62 -1.02
CA ARG A 38 -2.33 -10.16 -2.38
C ARG A 38 -3.69 -10.34 -3.04
N LYS A 39 -4.71 -10.79 -2.29
CA LYS A 39 -6.07 -10.90 -2.79
C LYS A 39 -6.63 -9.53 -3.21
N LEU A 40 -6.43 -8.49 -2.39
CA LEU A 40 -6.86 -7.13 -2.74
C LEU A 40 -6.17 -6.61 -4.01
N ALA A 41 -4.87 -6.86 -4.15
CA ALA A 41 -4.13 -6.50 -5.35
C ALA A 41 -4.61 -7.28 -6.59
N ASP A 42 -4.94 -8.57 -6.44
CA ASP A 42 -5.46 -9.42 -7.53
C ASP A 42 -6.86 -8.98 -7.99
N GLU A 43 -7.72 -8.57 -7.04
CA GLU A 43 -9.00 -7.92 -7.32
C GLU A 43 -8.81 -6.62 -8.13
N ASP A 44 -7.81 -5.80 -7.77
CA ASP A 44 -7.53 -4.55 -8.49
C ASP A 44 -6.97 -4.77 -9.89
N VAL A 45 -6.15 -5.81 -10.09
CA VAL A 45 -5.67 -6.25 -11.41
C VAL A 45 -6.84 -6.69 -12.27
N THR A 46 -7.77 -7.48 -11.72
CA THR A 46 -8.98 -7.90 -12.41
C THR A 46 -9.80 -6.69 -12.85
N LEU A 47 -10.02 -5.74 -11.94
CA LEU A 47 -10.76 -4.52 -12.24
C LEU A 47 -10.08 -3.67 -13.33
N LEU A 48 -8.74 -3.55 -13.31
CA LEU A 48 -8.01 -2.86 -14.38
C LEU A 48 -8.20 -3.55 -15.74
N GLY A 49 -8.22 -4.89 -15.78
CA GLY A 49 -8.54 -5.64 -17.00
C GLY A 49 -9.96 -5.37 -17.52
N GLU A 50 -10.94 -5.22 -16.63
CA GLU A 50 -12.30 -4.84 -17.00
C GLU A 50 -12.38 -3.39 -17.51
N GLU A 51 -11.63 -2.46 -16.90
CA GLU A 51 -11.50 -1.07 -17.34
C GLU A 51 -10.89 -1.00 -18.74
N LEU A 52 -9.83 -1.77 -19.01
CA LEU A 52 -9.23 -1.90 -20.33
C LEU A 52 -10.21 -2.49 -21.36
N THR A 53 -10.98 -3.50 -20.97
CA THR A 53 -12.02 -4.07 -21.85
C THR A 53 -13.13 -3.04 -22.16
N ARG A 54 -13.45 -2.14 -21.23
CA ARG A 54 -14.35 -1.01 -21.49
C ARG A 54 -13.71 0.01 -22.44
N LEU A 55 -12.44 0.33 -22.24
CA LEU A 55 -11.69 1.25 -23.10
C LEU A 55 -11.57 0.69 -24.53
N ASP A 56 -11.27 -0.60 -24.68
CA ASP A 56 -11.12 -1.28 -25.97
C ASP A 56 -12.39 -1.10 -26.84
N ARG A 57 -13.56 -1.32 -26.25
CA ARG A 57 -14.86 -1.07 -26.92
C ARG A 57 -15.11 0.40 -27.27
N GLN A 58 -14.50 1.35 -26.56
CA GLN A 58 -14.63 2.78 -26.88
C GLN A 58 -13.70 3.20 -28.01
N VAL A 59 -12.53 2.57 -28.13
CA VAL A 59 -11.55 2.85 -29.19
C VAL A 59 -11.83 2.06 -30.46
N GLU A 60 -12.55 0.93 -30.36
CA GLU A 60 -12.91 0.08 -31.49
C GLU A 60 -13.58 0.89 -32.62
N GLY A 61 -13.04 0.76 -33.84
CA GLY A 61 -13.54 1.45 -35.01
C GLY A 61 -13.27 2.97 -35.06
N ARG A 62 -12.47 3.52 -34.14
CA ARG A 62 -12.09 4.94 -34.12
C ARG A 62 -10.57 5.09 -34.35
N PRO A 63 -10.12 6.01 -35.21
CA PRO A 63 -8.70 6.28 -35.36
C PRO A 63 -8.17 6.95 -34.08
N LEU A 64 -7.15 6.36 -33.46
CA LEU A 64 -6.42 6.98 -32.36
C LEU A 64 -5.22 7.75 -32.91
N GLY A 65 -4.99 8.96 -32.39
CA GLY A 65 -3.75 9.69 -32.68
C GLY A 65 -2.53 9.00 -32.06
N PRO A 66 -1.29 9.30 -32.53
CA PRO A 66 -0.07 8.66 -32.04
C PRO A 66 0.07 8.68 -30.51
N ASP A 67 -0.15 9.83 -29.88
CA ASP A 67 -0.06 9.96 -28.43
C ASP A 67 -1.10 9.11 -27.69
N ALA A 68 -2.33 9.04 -28.20
CA ALA A 68 -3.39 8.22 -27.61
C ALA A 68 -3.10 6.73 -27.76
N HIS A 69 -2.45 6.33 -28.86
CA HIS A 69 -1.92 4.98 -29.03
C HIS A 69 -0.81 4.68 -28.01
N THR A 70 0.12 5.62 -27.76
CA THR A 70 1.15 5.46 -26.74
C THR A 70 0.56 5.29 -25.35
N ASP A 71 -0.38 6.15 -24.96
CA ASP A 71 -1.06 6.02 -23.66
C ASP A 71 -1.84 4.70 -23.55
N TYR A 72 -2.48 4.24 -24.64
CA TYR A 72 -3.16 2.95 -24.65
C TYR A 72 -2.21 1.78 -24.44
N GLN A 73 -1.03 1.80 -25.09
CA GLN A 73 0.00 0.79 -24.88
C GLN A 73 0.51 0.79 -23.43
N VAL A 74 0.73 1.97 -22.83
CA VAL A 74 1.14 2.09 -21.42
C VAL A 74 0.09 1.44 -20.50
N ALA A 75 -1.19 1.62 -20.79
CA ALA A 75 -2.27 1.00 -20.01
C ALA A 75 -2.25 -0.54 -20.11
N LEU A 76 -2.05 -1.09 -21.31
CA LEU A 76 -1.91 -2.53 -21.54
C LEU A 76 -0.67 -3.10 -20.84
N ASP A 77 0.47 -2.44 -20.99
CA ASP A 77 1.74 -2.85 -20.38
C ASP A 77 1.64 -2.85 -18.85
N ALA A 78 0.98 -1.85 -18.26
CA ALA A 78 0.73 -1.77 -16.83
C ALA A 78 -0.15 -2.93 -16.34
N TYR A 79 -1.21 -3.28 -17.06
CA TYR A 79 -2.05 -4.43 -16.72
C TYR A 79 -1.26 -5.74 -16.76
N GLU A 80 -0.49 -5.97 -17.82
CA GLU A 80 0.35 -7.16 -17.92
C GLU A 80 1.41 -7.23 -16.82
N ALA A 81 2.08 -6.11 -16.55
CA ALA A 81 3.09 -6.01 -15.50
C ALA A 81 2.48 -6.30 -14.13
N ALA A 82 1.30 -5.73 -13.83
CA ALA A 82 0.58 -5.97 -12.58
C ALA A 82 0.14 -7.44 -12.47
N GLN A 83 -0.35 -8.05 -13.55
CA GLN A 83 -0.74 -9.46 -13.58
C GLN A 83 0.44 -10.42 -13.33
N ARG A 84 1.62 -10.11 -13.87
CA ARG A 84 2.85 -10.88 -13.59
C ARG A 84 3.32 -10.68 -12.15
N ALA A 85 3.37 -9.43 -11.70
CA ALA A 85 3.86 -9.07 -10.38
C ALA A 85 2.99 -9.66 -9.25
N VAL A 86 1.66 -9.57 -9.36
CA VAL A 86 0.73 -10.07 -8.32
C VAL A 86 0.83 -11.58 -8.08
N LYS A 87 1.20 -12.35 -9.11
CA LYS A 87 1.44 -13.80 -9.01
C LYS A 87 2.73 -14.13 -8.26
N GLY A 88 3.73 -13.24 -8.33
CA GLY A 88 5.07 -13.41 -7.76
C GLY A 88 5.28 -12.83 -6.37
N ILE A 89 4.28 -12.18 -5.76
CA ILE A 89 4.44 -11.46 -4.49
C ILE A 89 4.82 -12.41 -3.36
N ARG A 90 5.94 -12.10 -2.69
CA ARG A 90 6.46 -12.79 -1.51
C ARG A 90 6.66 -11.87 -0.31
N THR A 91 6.59 -10.56 -0.51
CA THR A 91 6.90 -9.54 0.50
C THR A 91 5.94 -8.36 0.38
N ALA A 92 5.87 -7.57 1.45
CA ALA A 92 5.17 -6.29 1.52
C ALA A 92 5.58 -5.34 0.38
N ASP A 93 6.88 -5.15 0.14
CA ASP A 93 7.38 -4.25 -0.91
C ASP A 93 6.87 -4.61 -2.32
N GLY A 94 6.66 -5.90 -2.58
CA GLY A 94 6.08 -6.37 -3.82
C GLY A 94 4.65 -5.84 -4.05
N ILE A 95 3.87 -5.64 -2.99
CA ILE A 95 2.52 -5.07 -3.07
C ILE A 95 2.60 -3.61 -3.54
N SER A 96 3.47 -2.80 -2.93
CA SER A 96 3.61 -1.38 -3.24
C SER A 96 3.89 -1.16 -4.73
N SER A 97 4.79 -1.98 -5.29
CA SER A 97 5.11 -1.98 -6.72
C SER A 97 3.91 -2.31 -7.61
N VAL A 98 3.07 -3.28 -7.21
CA VAL A 98 1.84 -3.59 -7.94
C VAL A 98 0.85 -2.45 -7.91
N THR A 99 0.63 -1.83 -6.75
CA THR A 99 -0.31 -0.70 -6.62
C THR A 99 0.13 0.54 -7.41
N ASP A 100 1.43 0.85 -7.47
CA ASP A 100 1.95 1.93 -8.32
C ASP A 100 1.77 1.61 -9.82
N THR A 101 2.00 0.36 -10.20
CA THR A 101 1.74 -0.12 -11.59
C THR A 101 0.26 0.03 -11.94
N LEU A 102 -0.65 -0.35 -11.03
CA LEU A 102 -2.09 -0.18 -11.20
C LEU A 102 -2.50 1.29 -11.35
N ALA A 103 -1.91 2.18 -10.53
CA ALA A 103 -2.15 3.62 -10.64
C ALA A 103 -1.67 4.16 -12.00
N THR A 104 -0.53 3.68 -12.48
CA THR A 104 -0.01 4.01 -13.81
C THR A 104 -0.98 3.60 -14.92
N GLY A 105 -1.52 2.37 -14.86
CA GLY A 105 -2.51 1.90 -15.82
C GLY A 105 -3.78 2.75 -15.84
N ARG A 106 -4.35 3.07 -14.67
CA ARG A 106 -5.56 3.91 -14.58
C ARG A 106 -5.33 5.35 -15.06
N TYR A 107 -4.17 5.92 -14.77
CA TYR A 107 -3.80 7.23 -15.30
C TYR A 107 -3.72 7.20 -16.84
N ALA A 108 -3.07 6.18 -17.41
CA ALA A 108 -2.95 6.02 -18.85
C ALA A 108 -4.33 5.87 -19.53
N ILE A 109 -5.26 5.08 -18.95
CA ILE A 109 -6.66 5.00 -19.41
C ILE A 109 -7.31 6.39 -19.44
N THR A 110 -7.09 7.20 -18.39
CA THR A 110 -7.63 8.56 -18.31
C THR A 110 -7.05 9.47 -19.40
N CYS A 111 -5.76 9.35 -19.71
CA CYS A 111 -5.11 10.08 -20.80
C CYS A 111 -5.70 9.73 -22.17
N VAL A 112 -5.91 8.43 -22.44
CA VAL A 112 -6.56 7.98 -23.69
C VAL A 112 -7.96 8.60 -23.81
N GLN A 113 -8.77 8.51 -22.75
CA GLN A 113 -10.12 9.06 -22.74
C GLN A 113 -10.14 10.58 -22.96
N ALA A 114 -9.23 11.33 -22.32
CA ALA A 114 -9.12 12.77 -22.51
C ALA A 114 -8.81 13.12 -23.97
N ARG A 115 -7.83 12.44 -24.58
CA ARG A 115 -7.45 12.66 -25.99
C ARG A 115 -8.58 12.30 -26.95
N MET A 116 -9.31 11.22 -26.71
CA MET A 116 -10.48 10.84 -27.51
C MET A 116 -11.61 11.87 -27.48
N GLN A 117 -11.70 12.65 -26.40
CA GLN A 117 -12.69 13.71 -26.21
C GLN A 117 -12.18 15.08 -26.66
N GLY A 118 -10.93 15.19 -27.12
CA GLY A 118 -10.29 16.48 -27.41
C GLY A 118 -10.06 17.34 -26.16
N ALA A 119 -10.11 16.73 -24.98
CA ALA A 119 -9.84 17.38 -23.70
C ALA A 119 -8.33 17.44 -23.44
N PRO A 120 -7.84 18.43 -22.66
CA PRO A 120 -6.46 18.45 -22.22
C PRO A 120 -6.13 17.19 -21.41
N VAL A 121 -4.93 16.65 -21.61
CA VAL A 121 -4.43 15.51 -20.82
C VAL A 121 -4.31 15.96 -19.36
N PRO A 122 -4.88 15.23 -18.40
CA PRO A 122 -4.81 15.61 -16.99
C PRO A 122 -3.37 15.56 -16.47
N GLU A 123 -3.06 16.38 -15.47
CA GLU A 123 -1.81 16.24 -14.73
C GLU A 123 -1.78 14.90 -13.99
N ARG A 124 -0.58 14.29 -13.88
CA ARG A 124 -0.42 13.08 -13.09
C ARG A 124 -0.55 13.41 -11.60
N ARG A 125 -1.61 12.85 -10.99
CA ARG A 125 -1.88 12.97 -9.55
C ARG A 125 -1.99 11.58 -8.93
N VAL A 126 -1.83 11.52 -7.61
CA VAL A 126 -2.12 10.31 -6.83
C VAL A 126 -3.60 9.90 -7.01
N PRO A 127 -3.95 8.62 -6.80
CA PRO A 127 -5.32 8.14 -6.90
C PRO A 127 -6.30 8.83 -5.94
N CYS A 128 -7.60 8.57 -6.11
CA CYS A 128 -8.61 8.97 -5.13
C CYS A 128 -8.31 8.34 -3.76
N PHE A 129 -8.25 9.18 -2.72
CA PHE A 129 -8.03 8.73 -1.34
C PHE A 129 -9.14 7.81 -0.85
N PHE A 130 -10.40 8.05 -1.21
CA PHE A 130 -11.52 7.25 -0.70
C PHE A 130 -11.55 5.84 -1.30
N ASN A 131 -11.22 5.74 -2.58
CA ASN A 131 -11.07 4.47 -3.29
C ASN A 131 -10.04 4.61 -4.43
N PRO A 132 -8.83 4.04 -4.27
CA PRO A 132 -7.80 4.09 -5.30
C PRO A 132 -8.23 3.47 -6.65
N GLN A 133 -9.26 2.61 -6.65
CA GLN A 133 -9.84 2.05 -7.87
C GLN A 133 -10.57 3.08 -8.73
N HIS A 134 -10.95 4.26 -8.20
CA HIS A 134 -11.57 5.34 -8.99
C HIS A 134 -10.59 6.01 -9.96
N GLY A 135 -9.29 5.68 -9.90
CA GLY A 135 -8.27 6.28 -10.73
C GLY A 135 -7.72 7.60 -10.15
N PRO A 136 -7.07 8.44 -10.99
CA PRO A 136 -6.39 9.64 -10.52
C PRO A 136 -7.34 10.63 -9.86
N SER A 137 -6.86 11.29 -8.80
CA SER A 137 -7.55 12.44 -8.22
C SER A 137 -7.58 13.61 -9.20
N THR A 138 -8.55 14.50 -9.02
CA THR A 138 -8.73 15.71 -9.85
C THR A 138 -8.57 16.99 -9.02
N THR A 139 -8.78 16.90 -7.72
CA THR A 139 -8.77 18.03 -6.80
C THR A 139 -8.48 17.55 -5.39
N ASP A 140 -8.00 18.45 -4.55
CA ASP A 140 -7.87 18.21 -3.12
C ASP A 140 -9.07 18.85 -2.41
N ILE A 141 -9.69 18.10 -1.51
CA ILE A 141 -10.88 18.55 -0.77
C ILE A 141 -10.65 18.50 0.73
N VAL A 142 -11.29 19.42 1.44
CA VAL A 142 -11.37 19.37 2.90
C VAL A 142 -12.47 18.37 3.30
N TRP A 143 -12.10 17.33 4.02
CA TRP A 143 -12.98 16.29 4.50
C TRP A 143 -12.80 16.07 6.00
N THR A 144 -13.92 15.94 6.72
CA THR A 144 -13.92 15.65 8.16
C THR A 144 -14.29 14.19 8.37
N GLN A 145 -13.32 13.39 8.80
CA GLN A 145 -13.57 12.02 9.22
C GLN A 145 -14.13 12.02 10.65
N PRO A 146 -15.30 11.41 10.89
CA PRO A 146 -15.84 11.26 12.23
C PRO A 146 -14.81 10.66 13.19
N LYS A 147 -14.67 11.25 14.39
CA LYS A 147 -13.74 10.84 15.47
C LYS A 147 -12.24 10.99 15.19
N VAL A 148 -11.83 11.34 13.97
CA VAL A 148 -10.40 11.53 13.62
C VAL A 148 -10.09 13.01 13.41
N GLY A 149 -10.91 13.73 12.65
CA GLY A 149 -10.76 15.17 12.43
C GLY A 149 -10.85 15.60 10.97
N THR A 150 -10.61 16.89 10.73
CA THR A 150 -10.67 17.54 9.42
C THR A 150 -9.30 17.56 8.75
N ARG A 151 -9.25 17.25 7.45
CA ARG A 151 -8.01 17.24 6.65
C ARG A 151 -8.27 17.45 5.18
N THR A 152 -7.21 17.75 4.45
CA THR A 152 -7.24 17.83 2.98
C THR A 152 -6.81 16.51 2.38
N VAL A 153 -7.62 15.93 1.50
CA VAL A 153 -7.33 14.65 0.81
C VAL A 153 -7.55 14.75 -0.71
N PRO A 154 -6.76 14.05 -1.52
CA PRO A 154 -6.96 13.99 -2.98
C PRO A 154 -8.21 13.17 -3.32
N ALA A 155 -9.09 13.70 -4.16
CA ALA A 155 -10.35 13.05 -4.54
C ALA A 155 -10.56 13.04 -6.05
N CYS A 156 -11.14 11.96 -6.57
CA CYS A 156 -11.66 11.94 -7.94
C CYS A 156 -12.84 12.92 -8.07
N ALA A 157 -13.21 13.26 -9.30
CA ALA A 157 -14.30 14.21 -9.56
C ALA A 157 -15.63 13.78 -8.91
N GLN A 158 -15.90 12.46 -8.86
CA GLN A 158 -17.13 11.91 -8.32
C GLN A 158 -17.21 12.04 -6.79
N ASP A 159 -16.18 11.60 -6.06
CA ASP A 159 -16.17 11.70 -4.59
C ASP A 159 -16.08 13.17 -4.13
N ALA A 160 -15.36 14.01 -4.88
CA ALA A 160 -15.34 15.44 -4.62
C ALA A 160 -16.74 16.06 -4.81
N ALA A 161 -17.53 15.60 -5.78
CA ALA A 161 -18.90 16.04 -5.98
C ALA A 161 -19.83 15.56 -4.86
N ARG A 162 -19.74 14.29 -4.45
CA ARG A 162 -20.51 13.73 -3.31
C ARG A 162 -20.30 14.56 -2.05
N ILE A 163 -19.05 14.81 -1.68
CA ILE A 163 -18.73 15.57 -0.47
C ILE A 163 -19.22 17.02 -0.55
N ARG A 164 -19.10 17.68 -1.71
CA ARG A 164 -19.66 19.03 -1.91
C ARG A 164 -21.18 19.06 -1.78
N ALA A 165 -21.87 17.97 -2.14
CA ALA A 165 -23.30 17.83 -1.97
C ALA A 165 -23.73 17.48 -0.52
N GLY A 166 -22.77 17.19 0.37
CA GLY A 166 -23.03 16.73 1.74
C GLY A 166 -23.24 15.22 1.85
N ASP A 167 -22.98 14.46 0.78
CA ASP A 167 -23.07 13.01 0.75
C ASP A 167 -21.77 12.34 1.21
N GLU A 168 -21.86 11.07 1.62
CA GLU A 168 -20.67 10.27 1.92
C GLU A 168 -19.91 9.90 0.63
N PRO A 169 -18.56 9.91 0.66
CA PRO A 169 -17.75 9.42 -0.45
C PRO A 169 -17.88 7.90 -0.57
N GLU A 170 -17.57 7.36 -1.74
CA GLU A 170 -17.56 5.92 -1.96
C GLU A 170 -16.23 5.32 -1.51
N VAL A 171 -16.21 4.86 -0.26
CA VAL A 171 -15.02 4.34 0.42
C VAL A 171 -14.74 2.89 0.04
N ARG A 172 -13.47 2.57 -0.26
CA ARG A 172 -13.00 1.19 -0.38
C ARG A 172 -12.89 0.55 0.99
N TYR A 173 -13.73 -0.45 1.21
CA TYR A 173 -13.71 -1.29 2.40
C TYR A 173 -13.03 -2.62 2.12
N VAL A 174 -12.21 -3.08 3.07
CA VAL A 174 -11.50 -4.35 3.01
C VAL A 174 -11.86 -5.21 4.23
N GLN A 175 -11.70 -6.52 4.09
CA GLN A 175 -11.87 -7.46 5.20
C GLN A 175 -10.56 -7.50 6.01
N TYR A 176 -10.63 -7.19 7.31
CA TYR A 176 -9.52 -7.32 8.24
C TYR A 176 -9.97 -8.13 9.47
N GLY A 177 -9.46 -9.36 9.58
CA GLY A 177 -9.98 -10.34 10.54
C GLY A 177 -11.47 -10.60 10.31
N SER A 178 -12.31 -10.41 11.33
CA SER A 178 -13.77 -10.54 11.26
C SER A 178 -14.51 -9.26 10.87
N ARG A 179 -13.81 -8.13 10.71
CA ARG A 179 -14.41 -6.82 10.49
C ARG A 179 -14.19 -6.34 9.06
N ARG A 180 -15.17 -5.60 8.54
CA ARG A 180 -15.03 -4.82 7.31
C ARG A 180 -14.73 -3.37 7.71
N VAL A 181 -13.59 -2.86 7.28
CA VAL A 181 -13.09 -1.52 7.65
C VAL A 181 -12.62 -0.77 6.40
N PRO A 182 -12.58 0.56 6.40
CA PRO A 182 -11.91 1.31 5.33
C PRO A 182 -10.48 0.82 5.14
N TYR A 183 -9.97 0.78 3.90
CA TYR A 183 -8.67 0.18 3.62
C TYR A 183 -7.51 0.81 4.41
N TRP A 184 -7.61 2.11 4.72
CA TRP A 184 -6.60 2.84 5.49
C TRP A 184 -6.62 2.51 7.00
N GLU A 185 -7.71 1.91 7.51
CA GLU A 185 -7.85 1.45 8.90
C GLU A 185 -7.46 -0.02 9.09
N ALA A 186 -7.10 -0.73 8.02
CA ALA A 186 -6.83 -2.17 8.05
C ALA A 186 -5.44 -2.55 8.64
N GLY A 187 -4.91 -1.71 9.52
CA GLY A 187 -3.67 -1.94 10.29
C GLY A 187 -2.39 -2.01 9.46
N VAL A 188 -1.28 -2.32 10.16
CA VAL A 188 0.07 -2.46 9.58
C VAL A 188 0.13 -3.51 8.46
N ALA A 189 -0.75 -4.50 8.50
CA ALA A 189 -0.89 -5.54 7.49
C ALA A 189 -1.13 -4.95 6.09
N ILE A 190 -2.12 -4.06 5.96
CA ILE A 190 -2.48 -3.46 4.67
C ILE A 190 -1.56 -2.26 4.35
N ALA A 191 -0.80 -1.77 5.35
CA ALA A 191 0.52 -1.10 5.30
C ALA A 191 1.19 -0.79 3.93
N PRO A 192 1.43 -1.82 3.11
CA PRO A 192 2.13 -1.63 1.83
C PRO A 192 1.20 -1.23 0.69
N TYR A 193 -0.07 -1.65 0.75
CA TYR A 193 -1.07 -1.44 -0.30
C TYR A 193 -1.42 0.04 -0.49
N GLY A 194 -1.70 0.74 0.61
CA GLY A 194 -1.90 2.19 0.56
C GLY A 194 -0.60 2.94 0.22
N HIS A 195 0.55 2.51 0.76
CA HIS A 195 1.82 3.20 0.55
C HIS A 195 2.19 3.23 -0.94
N GLY A 196 2.06 2.13 -1.67
CA GLY A 196 2.35 2.14 -3.10
C GLY A 196 1.49 3.10 -3.93
N TYR A 197 0.27 3.41 -3.48
CA TYR A 197 -0.56 4.43 -4.14
C TYR A 197 -0.17 5.87 -3.83
N PHE A 198 0.35 6.15 -2.63
CA PHE A 198 0.52 7.53 -2.15
C PHE A 198 1.96 7.93 -1.79
N ALA A 199 2.94 7.03 -1.87
CA ALA A 199 4.33 7.30 -1.49
C ALA A 199 5.14 8.07 -2.55
N VAL A 200 4.89 7.86 -3.84
CA VAL A 200 5.78 8.35 -4.92
C VAL A 200 5.23 9.60 -5.64
N GLY A 201 3.94 9.91 -5.50
CA GLY A 201 3.29 11.01 -6.23
C GLY A 201 3.05 12.29 -5.42
N ALA A 202 3.56 12.35 -4.20
CA ALA A 202 3.10 13.31 -3.24
C ALA A 202 4.11 14.46 -3.14
N GLY A 203 3.84 15.54 -3.88
CA GLY A 203 4.41 16.87 -3.61
C GLY A 203 3.91 17.40 -2.27
N ALA A 204 3.57 18.68 -2.14
CA ALA A 204 3.03 19.24 -0.88
C ALA A 204 1.83 18.45 -0.26
N GLY A 205 1.13 17.61 -1.04
CA GLY A 205 0.12 16.68 -0.56
C GLY A 205 0.64 15.51 0.30
N PHE A 206 1.93 15.14 0.21
CA PHE A 206 2.53 14.12 1.10
C PHE A 206 2.56 14.60 2.54
N LEU A 207 2.80 15.89 2.78
CA LEU A 207 2.77 16.45 4.14
C LEU A 207 1.37 16.29 4.76
N ALA A 208 0.30 16.34 3.95
CA ALA A 208 -1.06 16.10 4.42
C ALA A 208 -1.36 14.61 4.66
N LEU A 209 -0.71 13.69 3.94
CA LEU A 209 -0.80 12.25 4.21
C LEU A 209 0.15 11.79 5.33
N ALA A 210 1.33 12.36 5.51
CA ALA A 210 2.16 12.13 6.70
C ALA A 210 1.43 12.62 7.98
N ALA A 211 0.59 13.66 7.86
CA ALA A 211 -0.33 14.05 8.93
C ALA A 211 -1.46 13.04 9.19
N PHE A 212 -1.77 12.12 8.25
CA PHE A 212 -2.66 10.97 8.46
C PHE A 212 -2.10 10.04 9.54
N GLU A 213 -0.78 9.86 9.57
CA GLU A 213 -0.08 8.94 10.46
C GLU A 213 -0.02 9.47 11.89
N VAL A 214 0.25 10.77 12.08
CA VAL A 214 0.40 11.38 13.42
C VAL A 214 -0.96 11.59 14.12
N GLN A 215 -2.03 11.91 13.38
CA GLN A 215 -3.32 12.30 13.97
C GLN A 215 -4.25 11.10 14.26
N SER A 216 -4.09 9.97 13.56
CA SER A 216 -5.01 8.82 13.69
C SER A 216 -4.90 8.09 15.03
N GLY A 217 -3.87 8.35 15.85
CA GLY A 217 -3.69 7.70 17.17
C GLY A 217 -3.66 6.17 17.11
N ALA A 218 -3.58 5.59 15.90
CA ALA A 218 -3.37 4.18 15.71
C ALA A 218 -1.96 3.91 16.23
N ALA A 219 -1.85 3.12 17.29
CA ALA A 219 -0.60 2.56 17.79
C ALA A 219 0.00 1.55 16.77
N GLY A 220 0.16 1.98 15.52
CA GLY A 220 0.42 1.15 14.34
C GLY A 220 -0.03 1.79 13.01
N GLY A 221 -0.10 3.13 12.93
CA GLY A 221 -0.23 3.85 11.66
C GLY A 221 1.04 3.71 10.82
N TRP A 222 0.91 3.97 9.51
CA TRP A 222 1.81 3.68 8.38
C TRP A 222 3.24 4.29 8.44
N GLY A 223 3.65 4.78 9.62
CA GLY A 223 5.00 5.28 9.93
C GLY A 223 5.61 4.76 11.25
N ASP A 224 4.94 3.88 12.00
CA ASP A 224 5.51 3.29 13.22
C ASP A 224 6.26 1.97 12.94
N PHE A 225 7.47 2.10 12.37
CA PHE A 225 8.47 1.02 12.46
C PHE A 225 9.22 1.06 13.82
N SER A 226 8.66 1.69 14.86
CA SER A 226 9.38 2.02 16.09
C SER A 226 8.50 2.04 17.36
N GLY A 227 7.76 0.96 17.65
CA GLY A 227 7.16 0.79 18.99
C GLY A 227 6.45 -0.55 19.24
N PRO A 228 6.35 -1.03 20.50
CA PRO A 228 7.33 -1.07 21.59
C PRO A 228 7.88 -2.52 21.68
N GLY A 229 8.95 -2.77 20.95
CA GLY A 229 9.73 -4.00 20.99
C GLY A 229 11.19 -3.74 20.68
N GLY A 230 11.67 -2.53 21.01
CA GLY A 230 13.06 -2.13 20.87
C GLY A 230 13.95 -3.04 21.71
N HIS A 231 14.42 -4.12 21.11
CA HIS A 231 15.47 -4.94 21.68
C HIS A 231 16.77 -4.18 21.50
N ASP A 232 17.30 -3.74 22.64
CA ASP A 232 18.64 -3.23 22.88
C ASP A 232 19.66 -3.67 21.83
N LEU A 233 20.02 -2.75 20.92
CA LEU A 233 21.36 -2.73 20.34
C LEU A 233 22.27 -1.99 21.31
N GLY A 234 22.44 -2.58 22.49
CA GLY A 234 23.40 -2.16 23.49
C GLY A 234 24.71 -2.91 23.32
N GLY A 235 25.82 -2.16 23.31
CA GLY A 235 27.13 -2.65 23.74
C GLY A 235 28.04 -3.18 22.64
N PHE A 236 28.68 -2.28 21.88
CA PHE A 236 30.02 -2.57 21.37
C PHE A 236 30.99 -2.37 22.54
N ASP A 237 31.15 -3.42 23.34
CA ASP A 237 32.18 -3.48 24.37
C ASP A 237 33.39 -4.17 23.77
N GLY A 238 34.49 -3.43 23.69
CA GLY A 238 35.73 -3.87 23.08
C GLY A 238 36.28 -5.14 23.72
N MET A 239 36.74 -6.04 22.86
CA MET A 239 37.69 -7.09 23.23
C MET A 239 38.94 -6.87 22.39
N GLY A 240 39.95 -6.30 23.02
CA GLY A 240 41.33 -6.43 22.56
C GLY A 240 41.85 -7.84 22.88
N ASP A 241 42.73 -8.32 22.00
CA ASP A 241 44.03 -8.93 22.30
C ASP A 241 44.36 -10.17 21.42
N GLY A 242 45.64 -10.23 21.01
CA GLY A 242 46.33 -11.34 20.36
C GLY A 242 46.29 -11.31 18.83
N GLY A 243 47.37 -11.07 18.07
CA GLY A 243 48.80 -11.18 18.35
C GLY A 243 49.46 -12.03 17.25
N GLY A 244 50.65 -11.64 16.77
CA GLY A 244 51.58 -12.49 16.03
C GLY A 244 51.73 -12.20 14.54
N GLY A 245 52.97 -11.92 14.10
CA GLY A 245 53.30 -11.65 12.70
C GLY A 245 54.65 -10.96 12.50
N ASP A 246 55.68 -11.50 13.14
CA ASP A 246 57.10 -11.31 12.90
C ASP A 246 57.51 -11.81 11.50
N GLY A 247 58.26 -10.98 10.76
CA GLY A 247 58.84 -11.28 9.45
C GLY A 247 58.82 -10.12 8.46
#